data_AF-A0A447TIB6-F1
#
_entry.id   AF-A0A447TIB6-F1
#
_cell.length_a   1.000
_cell.length_b   1.000
_cell.length_c   1.000
_cell.angle_alpha   90.00
_cell.angle_beta   90.00
_cell.angle_gamma   90.00
#
_symmetry.space_group_name_H-M   'P 1'
#
loop_
_entity.id
_entity.type
_entity.pdbx_description
1 polymer ?
#
loop_
_entity_poly.entity_id
_entity_poly.type
_entity_poly.pdbx_seq_one_letter_code
_entity_poly.pdbx_strand_id
1 'polypeptide(L)'
;MTLSQAQTMGFANKPFQIDDPNGLNGTGVAVPQSVVTRDLVHRFYNNQMQINGGANDKFAAYSDAGSLSMGYYDGSKMAMWKLAQQYTLADNFFMGAFGGSFLNHQYLVCACAPQYPNADASPAKGSISAIDVDGNGNFTRLTPAANAPASVLSGPAKYLNDGNLTPKDAAGMYYAVNTMQPAFQPSGNAPASGDASGLYADPAKANTLPAQTQATIADRLDAKKVSWAWYAAAGRSPPPTAARSITAACRISRPIISRSTTTPASILPSRRPIAAST
;
A
#
# COMPACT_ATOMS: atom_id res chain seq x y z
N MET A 1 -3.20 -23.55 15.79
CA MET A 1 -4.52 -23.67 15.14
C MET A 1 -4.30 -23.62 13.65
N THR A 2 -4.94 -24.51 12.88
CA THR A 2 -4.78 -24.56 11.42
C THR A 2 -6.15 -24.77 10.78
N LEU A 3 -6.55 -23.86 9.89
CA LEU A 3 -7.71 -24.01 9.01
C LEU A 3 -7.19 -24.37 7.63
N SER A 4 -7.60 -25.53 7.12
CA SER A 4 -7.25 -25.95 5.76
C SER A 4 -8.09 -25.19 4.73
N GLN A 5 -7.58 -25.10 3.49
CA GLN A 5 -8.35 -24.58 2.37
C GLN A 5 -9.68 -25.34 2.21
N ALA A 6 -9.66 -26.68 2.32
CA ALA A 6 -10.85 -27.53 2.20
C ALA A 6 -11.98 -27.13 3.17
N GLN A 7 -11.64 -26.73 4.40
CA GLN A 7 -12.61 -26.28 5.40
C GLN A 7 -13.24 -24.91 5.08
N THR A 8 -12.66 -24.17 4.14
CA THR A 8 -13.13 -22.82 3.75
C THR A 8 -13.69 -22.78 2.33
N MET A 9 -13.71 -23.91 1.63
CA MET A 9 -14.31 -24.03 0.30
C MET A 9 -15.83 -23.94 0.39
N GLY A 10 -16.45 -23.28 -0.61
CA GLY A 10 -17.90 -23.20 -0.73
C GLY A 10 -18.59 -22.19 0.21
N PHE A 11 -17.81 -21.37 0.93
CA PHE A 11 -18.38 -20.27 1.69
C PHE A 11 -19.23 -19.36 0.79
N ALA A 12 -20.45 -19.05 1.22
CA ALA A 12 -21.34 -18.17 0.49
C ALA A 12 -20.73 -16.77 0.34
N ASN A 13 -21.03 -16.10 -0.77
CA ASN A 13 -20.64 -14.71 -1.01
C ASN A 13 -21.50 -13.76 -0.17
N LYS A 14 -21.26 -13.75 1.15
CA LYS A 14 -21.94 -12.91 2.14
C LYS A 14 -21.00 -12.61 3.31
N PRO A 15 -21.24 -11.53 4.09
CA PRO A 15 -20.44 -11.22 5.26
C PRO A 15 -20.41 -12.37 6.28
N PHE A 16 -19.25 -12.62 6.89
CA PHE A 16 -19.08 -13.54 8.02
C PHE A 16 -18.03 -13.02 9.01
N GLN A 17 -18.22 -13.32 10.29
CA GLN A 17 -17.28 -12.93 11.33
C GLN A 17 -16.09 -13.91 11.37
N ILE A 18 -14.88 -13.37 11.28
CA ILE A 18 -13.63 -14.15 11.30
C ILE A 18 -13.36 -14.67 12.71
N ASP A 19 -13.51 -13.80 13.71
CA ASP A 19 -13.21 -14.07 15.13
C ASP A 19 -14.45 -14.51 15.94
N ASP A 20 -15.38 -15.22 15.31
CA ASP A 20 -16.51 -15.83 16.00
C ASP A 20 -16.00 -16.91 16.97
N PRO A 21 -16.32 -16.84 18.27
CA PRO A 21 -15.91 -17.85 19.25
C PRO A 21 -16.52 -19.23 18.98
N ASN A 22 -17.63 -19.33 18.26
CA ASN A 22 -18.23 -20.59 17.82
C ASN A 22 -17.55 -21.16 16.56
N GLY A 23 -16.64 -20.40 15.96
CA GLY A 23 -15.81 -20.81 14.83
C GLY A 23 -16.13 -20.07 13.53
N LEU A 24 -15.08 -19.86 12.73
CA LEU A 24 -15.15 -19.17 11.44
C LEU A 24 -16.22 -19.80 10.54
N ASN A 25 -17.30 -19.07 10.28
CA ASN A 25 -18.36 -19.43 9.33
C ASN A 25 -18.80 -20.91 9.41
N GLY A 26 -19.03 -21.42 10.63
CA GLY A 26 -19.51 -22.79 10.87
C GLY A 26 -18.45 -23.89 10.83
N THR A 27 -17.16 -23.56 10.75
CA THR A 27 -16.07 -24.54 10.79
C THR A 27 -15.81 -25.14 12.18
N GLY A 28 -16.36 -24.54 13.25
CA GLY A 28 -16.05 -24.90 14.63
C GLY A 28 -14.64 -24.50 15.09
N VAL A 29 -13.88 -23.79 14.26
CA VAL A 29 -12.52 -23.35 14.57
C VAL A 29 -12.51 -21.84 14.82
N ALA A 30 -12.33 -21.43 16.08
CA ALA A 30 -12.27 -20.02 16.47
C ALA A 30 -10.95 -19.37 16.06
N VAL A 31 -10.99 -18.33 15.22
CA VAL A 31 -9.79 -17.65 14.69
C VAL A 31 -9.56 -16.32 15.43
N PRO A 32 -8.69 -16.26 16.45
CA PRO A 32 -8.48 -15.01 17.18
C PRO A 32 -7.74 -13.98 16.31
N GLN A 33 -7.90 -12.68 16.66
CA GLN A 33 -7.26 -11.55 15.96
C GLN A 33 -5.73 -11.60 15.92
N SER A 34 -5.10 -12.43 16.77
CA SER A 34 -3.63 -12.64 16.76
C SER A 34 -3.14 -13.55 15.63
N VAL A 35 -4.06 -14.23 14.93
CA VAL A 35 -3.72 -15.09 13.79
C VAL A 35 -3.62 -14.25 12.54
N VAL A 36 -2.44 -14.30 11.91
CA VAL A 36 -2.20 -13.67 10.62
C VAL A 36 -3.01 -14.41 9.55
N THR A 37 -3.90 -13.69 8.88
CA THR A 37 -4.59 -14.17 7.68
C THR A 37 -3.70 -13.99 6.45
N ARG A 38 -4.08 -14.61 5.31
CA ARG A 38 -3.46 -14.22 4.04
C ARG A 38 -3.77 -12.76 3.73
N ASP A 39 -2.88 -12.15 2.97
CA ASP A 39 -3.10 -10.83 2.39
C ASP A 39 -4.15 -10.90 1.28
N LEU A 40 -5.00 -9.89 1.18
CA LEU A 40 -6.01 -9.78 0.13
C LEU A 40 -5.44 -8.96 -1.02
N VAL A 41 -5.72 -9.33 -2.26
CA VAL A 41 -5.37 -8.47 -3.39
C VAL A 41 -5.94 -7.06 -3.22
N HIS A 42 -5.05 -6.08 -3.26
CA HIS A 42 -5.34 -4.66 -3.11
C HIS A 42 -4.66 -3.86 -4.24
N ARG A 43 -4.67 -4.41 -5.46
CA ARG A 43 -4.05 -3.78 -6.64
C ARG A 43 -5.03 -2.82 -7.33
N PHE A 44 -4.47 -1.82 -8.01
CA PHE A 44 -5.22 -0.70 -8.61
C PHE A 44 -6.42 -1.12 -9.48
N TYR A 45 -6.22 -2.05 -10.41
CA TYR A 45 -7.30 -2.48 -11.31
C TYR A 45 -8.24 -3.48 -10.67
N ASN A 46 -7.74 -4.40 -9.83
CA ASN A 46 -8.57 -5.34 -9.08
C ASN A 46 -9.58 -4.58 -8.22
N ASN A 47 -9.12 -3.56 -7.51
CA ASN A 47 -9.99 -2.75 -6.65
C ASN A 47 -11.12 -2.07 -7.44
N GLN A 48 -10.84 -1.51 -8.62
CA GLN A 48 -11.88 -0.97 -9.51
C GLN A 48 -12.87 -2.05 -9.98
N MET A 49 -12.37 -3.23 -10.36
CA MET A 49 -13.22 -4.34 -10.78
C MET A 49 -14.10 -4.88 -9.64
N GLN A 50 -13.60 -4.87 -8.39
CA GLN A 50 -14.36 -5.27 -7.20
C GLN A 50 -15.51 -4.28 -6.90
N ILE A 51 -15.24 -2.97 -7.03
CA ILE A 51 -16.24 -1.89 -6.89
C ILE A 51 -17.27 -1.92 -8.02
N ASN A 52 -16.88 -2.37 -9.22
CA ASN A 52 -17.76 -2.63 -10.35
C ASN A 52 -18.72 -1.46 -10.67
N GLY A 53 -18.16 -0.26 -10.89
CA GLY A 53 -18.97 0.92 -11.22
C GLY A 53 -19.89 1.40 -10.09
N GLY A 54 -19.61 1.01 -8.84
CA GLY A 54 -20.39 1.39 -7.65
C GLY A 54 -21.38 0.31 -7.19
N ALA A 55 -21.55 -0.79 -7.93
CA ALA A 55 -22.37 -1.92 -7.51
C ALA A 55 -21.79 -2.65 -6.28
N ASN A 56 -20.47 -2.58 -6.07
CA ASN A 56 -19.75 -3.14 -4.93
C ASN A 56 -20.02 -4.65 -4.72
N ASP A 57 -20.13 -5.40 -5.82
CA ASP A 57 -20.65 -6.78 -5.83
C ASP A 57 -19.63 -7.82 -6.31
N LYS A 58 -18.39 -7.42 -6.64
CA LYS A 58 -17.38 -8.31 -7.23
C LYS A 58 -16.13 -8.52 -6.37
N PHE A 59 -16.20 -8.21 -5.07
CA PHE A 59 -15.08 -8.40 -4.13
C PHE A 59 -14.58 -9.85 -4.10
N ALA A 60 -15.46 -10.81 -3.85
CA ALA A 60 -15.09 -12.23 -3.85
C ALA A 60 -14.65 -12.74 -5.24
N ALA A 61 -15.19 -12.15 -6.31
CA ALA A 61 -14.90 -12.58 -7.67
C ALA A 61 -13.48 -12.17 -8.13
N TYR A 62 -13.02 -10.99 -7.74
CA TYR A 62 -11.68 -10.50 -8.08
C TYR A 62 -10.73 -10.48 -6.89
N SER A 63 -10.95 -11.39 -5.94
CA SER A 63 -10.03 -11.67 -4.84
C SER A 63 -9.16 -12.89 -5.17
N ASP A 64 -7.88 -12.82 -4.83
CA ASP A 64 -6.97 -13.97 -4.77
C ASP A 64 -7.17 -14.81 -3.49
N ALA A 65 -7.99 -14.33 -2.56
CA ALA A 65 -8.33 -14.95 -1.30
C ALA A 65 -9.78 -15.47 -1.26
N GLY A 66 -10.51 -15.40 -2.38
CA GLY A 66 -11.91 -15.81 -2.47
C GLY A 66 -12.81 -15.06 -1.48
N SER A 67 -13.64 -15.83 -0.75
CA SER A 67 -14.63 -15.28 0.18
C SER A 67 -14.03 -14.59 1.41
N LEU A 68 -12.72 -14.69 1.68
CA LEU A 68 -12.10 -13.96 2.79
C LEU A 68 -12.30 -12.44 2.68
N SER A 69 -12.47 -11.92 1.46
CA SER A 69 -12.88 -10.53 1.21
C SER A 69 -14.22 -10.12 1.82
N MET A 70 -15.07 -11.09 2.18
CA MET A 70 -16.34 -10.89 2.89
C MET A 70 -16.20 -11.04 4.41
N GLY A 71 -15.02 -11.40 4.90
CA GLY A 71 -14.77 -11.56 6.32
C GLY A 71 -14.67 -10.22 7.05
N TYR A 72 -15.23 -10.12 8.24
CA TYR A 72 -15.04 -9.00 9.15
C TYR A 72 -14.62 -9.49 10.54
N TYR A 73 -13.95 -8.62 11.30
CA TYR A 73 -13.65 -8.87 12.72
C TYR A 73 -14.62 -8.10 13.60
N ASP A 74 -14.91 -8.62 14.79
CA ASP A 74 -15.58 -7.85 15.84
C ASP A 74 -14.63 -6.76 16.36
N GLY A 75 -14.87 -5.54 15.88
CA GLY A 75 -14.08 -4.35 16.19
C GLY A 75 -14.05 -4.03 17.68
N SER A 76 -15.06 -4.41 18.47
CA SER A 76 -15.17 -4.04 19.89
C SER A 76 -14.00 -4.54 20.75
N LYS A 77 -13.31 -5.59 20.27
CA LYS A 77 -12.15 -6.22 20.93
C LYS A 77 -10.81 -5.64 20.48
N MET A 78 -10.79 -4.81 19.44
CA MET A 78 -9.56 -4.24 18.88
C MET A 78 -8.98 -3.15 19.78
N ALA A 79 -7.65 -3.09 19.87
CA ALA A 79 -6.97 -1.99 20.54
C ALA A 79 -7.33 -0.62 19.93
N MET A 80 -7.52 -0.56 18.61
CA MET A 80 -7.91 0.67 17.91
C MET A 80 -9.32 1.15 18.29
N TRP A 81 -10.22 0.24 18.66
CA TRP A 81 -11.58 0.61 19.09
C TRP A 81 -11.57 1.37 20.42
N LYS A 82 -10.68 1.00 21.34
CA LYS A 82 -10.48 1.75 22.59
C LYS A 82 -10.03 3.19 22.34
N LEU A 83 -9.23 3.42 21.29
CA LEU A 83 -8.85 4.77 20.86
C LEU A 83 -10.04 5.49 20.21
N ALA A 84 -10.80 4.82 19.35
CA ALA A 84 -12.00 5.40 18.73
C ALA A 84 -13.07 5.83 19.76
N GLN A 85 -13.18 5.15 20.91
CA GLN A 85 -14.05 5.56 22.01
C GLN A 85 -13.58 6.82 22.75
N GLN A 86 -12.29 7.13 22.70
CA GLN A 86 -11.70 8.29 23.39
C GLN A 86 -11.52 9.51 22.47
N TYR A 87 -11.46 9.28 21.16
CA TYR A 87 -11.14 10.28 20.15
C TYR A 87 -12.15 10.23 18.99
N THR A 88 -11.79 10.82 17.85
CA THR A 88 -12.64 10.85 16.67
C THR A 88 -12.32 9.68 15.74
N LEU A 89 -13.36 8.94 15.33
CA LEU A 89 -13.30 8.00 14.22
C LEU A 89 -13.76 8.71 12.94
N ALA A 90 -12.96 8.64 11.88
CA ALA A 90 -13.34 9.09 10.55
C ALA A 90 -13.87 7.90 9.73
N ASP A 91 -15.18 7.67 9.77
CA ASP A 91 -15.88 6.59 9.05
C ASP A 91 -16.26 6.94 7.61
N ASN A 92 -16.10 8.22 7.23
CA ASN A 92 -16.27 8.73 5.87
C ASN A 92 -14.92 9.20 5.27
N PHE A 93 -13.87 8.40 5.48
CA PHE A 93 -12.53 8.63 4.95
C PHE A 93 -12.22 7.65 3.83
N PHE A 94 -11.88 8.16 2.66
CA PHE A 94 -11.51 7.36 1.49
C PHE A 94 -10.02 7.49 1.20
N MET A 95 -9.42 6.39 0.76
CA MET A 95 -8.06 6.39 0.23
C MET A 95 -7.93 7.38 -0.95
N GLY A 96 -6.76 8.00 -1.10
CA GLY A 96 -6.54 9.04 -2.11
C GLY A 96 -6.61 8.52 -3.55
N ALA A 97 -6.30 7.24 -3.77
CA ALA A 97 -6.44 6.56 -5.05
C ALA A 97 -6.79 5.08 -4.85
N PHE A 98 -7.37 4.45 -5.87
CA PHE A 98 -7.62 3.01 -5.86
C PHE A 98 -6.34 2.19 -5.63
N GLY A 99 -6.50 0.98 -5.09
CA GLY A 99 -5.42 0.02 -4.92
C GLY A 99 -4.61 0.22 -3.63
N GLY A 100 -3.32 -0.09 -3.73
CA GLY A 100 -2.51 -0.46 -2.56
C GLY A 100 -1.77 0.67 -1.90
N SER A 101 -0.92 0.28 -0.95
CA SER A 101 -0.11 1.20 -0.14
C SER A 101 0.81 2.10 -0.96
N PHE A 102 1.41 1.57 -2.04
CA PHE A 102 2.37 2.32 -2.84
C PHE A 102 1.78 3.63 -3.37
N LEU A 103 0.67 3.56 -4.11
CA LEU A 103 0.08 4.75 -4.74
C LEU A 103 -0.48 5.70 -3.68
N ASN A 104 -1.12 5.17 -2.64
CA ASN A 104 -1.68 5.97 -1.57
C ASN A 104 -0.61 6.69 -0.72
N HIS A 105 0.59 6.14 -0.57
CA HIS A 105 1.73 6.88 0.02
C HIS A 105 2.15 8.09 -0.83
N GLN A 106 2.05 8.00 -2.15
CA GLN A 106 2.34 9.13 -3.05
C GLN A 106 1.25 10.19 -2.93
N TYR A 107 -0.02 9.76 -2.96
CA TYR A 107 -1.15 10.67 -2.80
C TYR A 107 -1.14 11.40 -1.45
N LEU A 108 -0.69 10.76 -0.38
CA LEU A 108 -0.52 11.39 0.92
C LEU A 108 0.42 12.61 0.88
N VAL A 109 1.46 12.58 0.05
CA VAL A 109 2.52 13.60 0.07
C VAL A 109 2.48 14.57 -1.11
N CYS A 110 1.87 14.21 -2.23
CA CYS A 110 1.77 15.07 -3.42
C CYS A 110 0.37 15.14 -4.05
N ALA A 111 -0.60 14.35 -3.60
CA ALA A 111 -1.89 14.16 -4.29
C ALA A 111 -1.73 13.85 -5.79
N CYS A 112 -0.75 12.99 -6.11
CA CYS A 112 -0.32 12.75 -7.48
C CYS A 112 0.07 11.29 -7.72
N ALA A 113 -0.02 10.84 -8.98
CA ALA A 113 0.45 9.53 -9.41
C ALA A 113 1.89 9.65 -9.94
N PRO A 114 2.83 8.76 -9.55
CA PRO A 114 4.18 8.79 -10.09
C PRO A 114 4.21 8.51 -11.58
N GLN A 115 5.01 9.30 -12.30
CA GLN A 115 5.17 9.24 -13.74
C GLN A 115 6.33 8.31 -14.12
N TYR A 116 6.13 7.52 -15.17
CA TYR A 116 7.13 6.64 -15.76
C TYR A 116 7.19 6.89 -17.28
N PRO A 117 8.03 7.82 -17.75
CA PRO A 117 8.15 8.10 -19.18
C PRO A 117 8.79 6.90 -19.93
N ASN A 118 8.32 6.64 -21.15
CA ASN A 118 8.87 5.61 -22.07
C ASN A 118 8.96 4.20 -21.43
N ALA A 119 7.96 3.81 -20.64
CA ALA A 119 7.98 2.53 -19.92
C ALA A 119 8.12 1.31 -20.84
N ASP A 120 7.51 1.37 -22.02
CA ASP A 120 7.53 0.35 -23.07
C ASP A 120 8.91 0.12 -23.69
N ALA A 121 9.78 1.13 -23.65
CA ALA A 121 11.17 1.05 -24.07
C ALA A 121 12.16 0.84 -22.91
N SER A 122 11.67 0.54 -21.70
CA SER A 122 12.47 0.43 -20.49
C SER A 122 12.54 -1.00 -19.93
N PRO A 123 13.39 -1.28 -18.91
CA PRO A 123 13.36 -2.55 -18.18
C PRO A 123 11.99 -2.89 -17.58
N ALA A 124 11.15 -1.89 -17.32
CA ALA A 124 9.82 -2.06 -16.73
C ALA A 124 8.71 -2.39 -17.75
N LYS A 125 9.02 -2.56 -19.05
CA LYS A 125 8.01 -2.80 -20.10
C LYS A 125 7.09 -3.99 -19.81
N GLY A 126 7.62 -5.04 -19.17
CA GLY A 126 6.84 -6.22 -18.75
C GLY A 126 5.88 -5.95 -17.58
N SER A 127 5.97 -4.78 -16.95
CA SER A 127 5.13 -4.35 -15.84
C SER A 127 3.96 -3.46 -16.27
N ILE A 128 3.75 -3.26 -17.58
CA ILE A 128 2.60 -2.52 -18.11
C ILE A 128 1.36 -3.42 -18.07
N SER A 129 0.36 -3.06 -17.28
CA SER A 129 -0.88 -3.83 -17.16
C SER A 129 -1.62 -3.95 -18.49
N ALA A 130 -2.16 -5.12 -18.75
CA ALA A 130 -3.05 -5.36 -19.87
C ALA A 130 -4.50 -5.12 -19.43
N ILE A 131 -5.16 -4.16 -20.07
CA ILE A 131 -6.55 -3.80 -19.77
C ILE A 131 -7.40 -3.84 -21.02
N ASP A 132 -8.66 -4.20 -20.84
CA ASP A 132 -9.71 -4.03 -21.83
C ASP A 132 -10.37 -2.67 -21.60
N VAL A 133 -10.63 -1.93 -22.68
CA VAL A 133 -11.32 -0.64 -22.65
C VAL A 133 -12.59 -0.67 -23.49
N ASP A 134 -13.54 0.20 -23.19
CA ASP A 134 -14.73 0.41 -24.03
C ASP A 134 -14.38 1.23 -25.28
N GLY A 135 -15.37 1.48 -26.14
CA GLY A 135 -15.19 2.27 -27.36
C GLY A 135 -14.75 3.72 -27.14
N ASN A 136 -14.87 4.24 -25.91
CA ASN A 136 -14.43 5.58 -25.50
C ASN A 136 -13.05 5.56 -24.81
N GLY A 137 -12.44 4.38 -24.65
CA GLY A 137 -11.16 4.22 -23.95
C GLY A 137 -11.27 4.12 -22.43
N ASN A 138 -12.47 3.99 -21.85
CA ASN A 138 -12.63 3.82 -20.41
C ASN A 138 -12.27 2.38 -20.00
N PHE A 139 -11.62 2.23 -18.85
CA PHE A 139 -11.31 0.92 -18.26
C PHE A 139 -12.57 0.08 -18.06
N THR A 140 -12.55 -1.16 -18.54
CA THR A 140 -13.64 -2.14 -18.31
C THR A 140 -13.21 -3.26 -17.38
N ARG A 141 -12.01 -3.81 -17.58
CA ARG A 141 -11.41 -4.87 -16.76
C ARG A 141 -9.93 -5.05 -17.10
N LEU A 142 -9.21 -5.79 -16.25
CA LEU A 142 -7.95 -6.42 -16.67
C LEU A 142 -8.23 -7.43 -17.78
N THR A 143 -7.37 -7.47 -18.81
CA THR A 143 -7.48 -8.45 -19.90
C THR A 143 -7.30 -9.86 -19.33
N PRO A 144 -8.26 -10.79 -19.50
CA PRO A 144 -8.12 -12.16 -19.02
C PRO A 144 -6.94 -12.90 -19.68
N ALA A 145 -6.27 -13.77 -18.92
CA ALA A 145 -5.28 -14.68 -19.50
C ALA A 145 -5.97 -15.75 -20.37
N ALA A 146 -5.24 -16.34 -21.33
CA ALA A 146 -5.77 -17.41 -22.18
C ALA A 146 -6.26 -18.64 -21.39
N ASN A 147 -5.69 -18.89 -20.21
CA ASN A 147 -6.06 -19.96 -19.29
C ASN A 147 -6.86 -19.47 -18.07
N ALA A 148 -7.50 -18.31 -18.16
CA ALA A 148 -8.37 -17.81 -17.10
C ALA A 148 -9.58 -18.74 -16.92
N PRO A 149 -9.92 -19.13 -15.68
CA PRO A 149 -11.11 -19.93 -15.44
C PRO A 149 -12.37 -19.14 -15.80
N ALA A 150 -13.39 -19.84 -16.32
CA ALA A 150 -14.67 -19.23 -16.68
C ALA A 150 -15.45 -18.71 -15.45
N SER A 151 -15.14 -19.25 -14.26
CA SER A 151 -15.76 -18.87 -13.00
C SER A 151 -14.74 -18.93 -11.87
N VAL A 152 -14.91 -18.03 -10.91
CA VAL A 152 -14.10 -17.93 -9.68
C VAL A 152 -14.30 -19.14 -8.76
N LEU A 153 -15.41 -19.88 -8.96
CA LEU A 153 -15.66 -21.16 -8.27
C LEU A 153 -14.73 -22.27 -8.78
N SER A 154 -14.19 -22.14 -9.98
CA SER A 154 -13.24 -23.11 -10.57
C SER A 154 -11.77 -22.74 -10.31
N GLY A 155 -11.50 -21.52 -9.82
CA GLY A 155 -10.17 -21.04 -9.50
C GLY A 155 -10.08 -19.51 -9.52
N PRO A 156 -9.00 -18.92 -8.99
CA PRO A 156 -8.85 -17.46 -8.99
C PRO A 156 -8.78 -16.91 -10.41
N ALA A 157 -9.28 -15.69 -10.60
CA ALA A 157 -9.15 -14.96 -11.86
C ALA A 157 -7.68 -14.85 -12.28
N LYS A 158 -7.40 -15.03 -13.57
CA LYS A 158 -6.07 -14.89 -14.16
C LYS A 158 -6.08 -13.82 -15.23
N TYR A 159 -5.04 -13.00 -15.25
CA TYR A 159 -4.93 -11.86 -16.15
C TYR A 159 -3.74 -12.02 -17.07
N LEU A 160 -3.85 -11.48 -18.30
CA LEU A 160 -2.76 -11.43 -19.26
C LEU A 160 -1.55 -10.69 -18.66
N ASN A 161 -1.80 -9.55 -18.02
CA ASN A 161 -0.82 -8.89 -17.16
C ASN A 161 -1.51 -7.96 -16.16
N ASP A 162 -1.27 -8.18 -14.87
CA ASP A 162 -1.62 -7.26 -13.78
C ASP A 162 -0.32 -6.67 -13.22
N GLY A 163 0.22 -5.69 -13.94
CA GLY A 163 1.53 -5.09 -13.71
C GLY A 163 1.51 -3.89 -12.76
N ASN A 164 2.65 -3.20 -12.62
CA ASN A 164 2.77 -2.04 -11.73
C ASN A 164 2.51 -0.70 -12.43
N LEU A 165 2.48 -0.70 -13.76
CA LEU A 165 2.33 0.48 -14.59
C LEU A 165 0.99 0.44 -15.33
N THR A 166 0.36 1.60 -15.51
CA THR A 166 -0.76 1.75 -16.45
C THR A 166 -0.28 1.52 -17.89
N PRO A 167 -1.19 1.26 -18.85
CA PRO A 167 -0.90 1.57 -20.25
C PRO A 167 -0.59 3.05 -20.46
N LYS A 168 -0.07 3.40 -21.64
CA LYS A 168 0.15 4.80 -22.01
C LYS A 168 -1.17 5.56 -22.05
N ASP A 169 -1.16 6.78 -21.51
CA ASP A 169 -2.25 7.72 -21.71
C ASP A 169 -2.16 8.39 -23.10
N ALA A 170 -3.10 9.31 -23.39
CA ALA A 170 -3.14 10.04 -24.66
C ALA A 170 -1.90 10.95 -24.88
N ALA A 171 -1.19 11.33 -23.82
CA ALA A 171 0.05 12.10 -23.88
C ALA A 171 1.30 11.20 -23.96
N GLY A 172 1.13 9.87 -23.98
CA GLY A 172 2.22 8.91 -24.00
C GLY A 172 2.86 8.66 -22.64
N MET A 173 2.25 9.12 -21.54
CA MET A 173 2.75 8.92 -20.19
C MET A 173 2.22 7.62 -19.59
N TYR A 174 3.06 6.95 -18.79
CA TYR A 174 2.67 5.81 -17.97
C TYR A 174 2.70 6.22 -16.50
N TYR A 175 1.86 5.62 -15.67
CA TYR A 175 1.82 5.90 -14.24
C TYR A 175 2.09 4.64 -13.42
N ALA A 176 2.87 4.77 -12.35
CA ALA A 176 3.06 3.69 -11.41
C ALA A 176 1.87 3.64 -10.45
N VAL A 177 1.11 2.54 -10.51
CA VAL A 177 -0.13 2.34 -9.74
C VAL A 177 -0.04 1.20 -8.73
N ASN A 178 0.94 0.30 -8.88
CA ASN A 178 1.29 -0.70 -7.85
C ASN A 178 2.78 -0.61 -7.49
N THR A 179 3.21 -1.44 -6.54
CA THR A 179 4.51 -1.32 -5.86
C THR A 179 5.72 -1.25 -6.78
N MET A 180 6.40 -0.11 -6.76
CA MET A 180 7.74 0.10 -7.32
C MET A 180 8.71 0.54 -6.22
N GLN A 181 9.99 0.28 -6.44
CA GLN A 181 11.07 0.66 -5.55
C GLN A 181 11.54 2.09 -5.83
N PRO A 182 11.90 2.87 -4.79
CA PRO A 182 12.38 4.23 -4.97
C PRO A 182 13.69 4.29 -5.76
N ALA A 183 13.91 5.42 -6.47
CA ALA A 183 15.12 5.72 -7.21
C ALA A 183 16.34 5.99 -6.32
N PHE A 184 16.12 6.49 -5.10
CA PHE A 184 17.17 6.82 -4.13
C PHE A 184 17.22 5.76 -3.02
N GLN A 185 18.40 5.54 -2.44
CA GLN A 185 18.53 4.72 -1.23
C GLN A 185 17.93 5.43 0.00
N PRO A 186 17.37 4.71 0.98
CA PRO A 186 17.19 3.25 1.01
C PRO A 186 16.10 2.79 0.03
N SER A 187 16.41 1.72 -0.71
CA SER A 187 15.54 1.08 -1.69
C SER A 187 15.63 -0.44 -1.55
N GLY A 188 14.56 -1.15 -1.92
CA GLY A 188 14.61 -2.62 -2.04
C GLY A 188 15.50 -3.11 -3.18
N ASN A 189 15.91 -2.21 -4.08
CA ASN A 189 16.90 -2.48 -5.10
C ASN A 189 18.25 -1.92 -4.68
N ALA A 190 19.28 -2.77 -4.67
CA ALA A 190 20.65 -2.33 -4.41
C ALA A 190 21.14 -1.33 -5.48
N PRO A 191 22.18 -0.53 -5.19
CA PRO A 191 22.87 0.25 -6.21
C PRO A 191 23.41 -0.62 -7.34
N ALA A 192 23.57 -0.03 -8.53
CA ALA A 192 24.14 -0.71 -9.68
C ALA A 192 25.59 -1.15 -9.40
N SER A 193 26.02 -2.24 -10.04
CA SER A 193 27.41 -2.69 -9.93
C SER A 193 28.35 -1.59 -10.45
N GLY A 194 29.26 -1.13 -9.58
CA GLY A 194 30.19 -0.03 -9.89
C GLY A 194 29.70 1.38 -9.51
N ASP A 195 28.49 1.54 -8.97
CA ASP A 195 28.07 2.82 -8.38
C ASP A 195 28.77 3.02 -7.02
N ALA A 196 29.89 3.74 -7.05
CA ALA A 196 30.67 4.07 -5.86
C ALA A 196 29.95 5.04 -4.89
N SER A 197 28.90 5.75 -5.35
CA SER A 197 28.14 6.64 -4.46
C SER A 197 27.23 5.86 -3.52
N GLY A 198 26.70 4.72 -3.98
CA GLY A 198 25.69 3.94 -3.26
C GLY A 198 24.41 4.72 -2.94
N LEU A 199 24.15 5.85 -3.61
CA LEU A 199 23.02 6.73 -3.30
C LEU A 199 21.76 6.38 -4.07
N TYR A 200 21.89 5.65 -5.18
CA TYR A 200 20.80 5.36 -6.11
C TYR A 200 20.46 3.87 -6.12
N ALA A 201 19.21 3.55 -6.43
CA ALA A 201 18.81 2.20 -6.78
C ALA A 201 19.20 1.89 -8.23
N ASP A 202 19.55 0.63 -8.52
CA ASP A 202 19.88 0.19 -9.88
C ASP A 202 18.69 0.45 -10.84
N PRO A 203 18.84 1.36 -11.83
CA PRO A 203 17.77 1.67 -12.77
C PRO A 203 17.52 0.54 -13.77
N ALA A 204 18.41 -0.45 -13.88
CA ALA A 204 18.21 -1.62 -14.73
C ALA A 204 17.21 -2.64 -14.14
N LYS A 205 16.80 -2.48 -12.86
CA LYS A 205 15.76 -3.33 -12.26
C LYS A 205 14.38 -2.88 -12.73
N ALA A 206 13.59 -3.83 -13.24
CA ALA A 206 12.25 -3.59 -13.81
C ALA A 206 11.23 -2.94 -12.85
N ASN A 207 11.49 -2.98 -11.53
CA ASN A 207 10.66 -2.38 -10.51
C ASN A 207 11.28 -1.11 -9.89
N THR A 208 12.40 -0.58 -10.38
CA THR A 208 12.91 0.73 -9.95
C THR A 208 12.08 1.82 -10.61
N LEU A 209 11.48 2.68 -9.79
CA LEU A 209 10.77 3.86 -10.27
C LEU A 209 11.81 4.94 -10.67
N PRO A 210 11.62 5.64 -11.80
CA PRO A 210 12.41 6.81 -12.13
C PRO A 210 12.27 7.90 -11.07
N ALA A 211 13.30 8.75 -10.94
CA ALA A 211 13.24 9.89 -10.03
C ALA A 211 12.06 10.81 -10.42
N GLN A 212 11.23 11.13 -9.43
CA GLN A 212 10.04 11.95 -9.56
C GLN A 212 10.39 13.42 -9.33
N THR A 213 9.72 14.29 -10.08
CA THR A 213 9.91 15.75 -10.05
C THR A 213 8.69 16.52 -9.56
N GLN A 214 7.60 15.80 -9.28
CA GLN A 214 6.35 16.39 -8.80
C GLN A 214 6.56 16.94 -7.38
N ALA A 215 6.05 18.15 -7.16
CA ALA A 215 6.22 18.81 -5.87
C ALA A 215 5.39 18.10 -4.78
N THR A 216 5.96 18.04 -3.59
CA THR A 216 5.39 17.41 -2.41
C THR A 216 5.04 18.44 -1.33
N ILE A 217 4.35 18.02 -0.29
CA ILE A 217 4.17 18.81 0.92
C ILE A 217 5.51 19.20 1.57
N ALA A 218 6.55 18.38 1.41
CA ALA A 218 7.92 18.66 1.85
C ALA A 218 8.44 19.97 1.27
N ASP A 219 8.28 20.14 -0.04
CA ASP A 219 8.76 21.33 -0.76
C ASP A 219 8.05 22.60 -0.26
N ARG A 220 6.75 22.49 0.06
CA ARG A 220 5.96 23.59 0.62
C ARG A 220 6.41 23.95 2.05
N LEU A 221 6.68 22.94 2.88
CA LEU A 221 7.17 23.12 4.25
C LEU A 221 8.58 23.73 4.24
N ASP A 222 9.48 23.24 3.38
CA ASP A 222 10.84 23.75 3.23
C ASP A 222 10.84 25.20 2.75
N ALA A 223 10.02 25.54 1.75
CA ALA A 223 9.87 26.92 1.27
C ALA A 223 9.41 27.89 2.38
N LYS A 224 8.64 27.39 3.35
CA LYS A 224 8.19 28.14 4.53
C LYS A 224 9.11 27.97 5.75
N LYS A 225 10.21 27.23 5.62
CA LYS A 225 11.14 26.90 6.71
C LYS A 225 10.45 26.24 7.92
N VAL A 226 9.40 25.47 7.67
CA VAL A 226 8.70 24.69 8.70
C VAL A 226 9.45 23.38 8.90
N SER A 227 9.86 23.09 10.13
CA SER A 227 10.56 21.85 10.46
C SER A 227 9.62 20.65 10.30
N TRP A 228 10.06 19.67 9.52
CA TRP A 228 9.34 18.41 9.34
C TRP A 228 10.32 17.23 9.28
N ALA A 229 9.81 16.02 9.46
CA ALA A 229 10.54 14.80 9.22
C ALA A 229 9.56 13.68 8.87
N TRP A 230 10.04 12.69 8.11
CA TRP A 230 9.34 11.43 7.89
C TRP A 230 10.02 10.35 8.73
N TYR A 231 9.28 9.76 9.64
CA TYR A 231 9.77 8.68 10.51
C TYR A 231 9.22 7.36 10.01
N ALA A 232 10.13 6.49 9.54
CA ALA A 232 9.81 5.12 9.18
C ALA A 232 10.84 4.18 9.81
N ALA A 233 10.39 3.01 10.24
CA ALA A 233 11.28 1.97 10.70
C ALA A 233 12.01 1.36 9.49
N ALA A 234 13.32 1.52 9.42
CA ALA A 234 14.18 0.72 8.55
C ALA A 234 14.73 -0.46 9.36
N GLY A 235 14.80 -1.65 8.76
CA GLY A 235 15.56 -2.76 9.32
C GLY A 235 17.00 -2.34 9.64
N ARG A 236 17.64 -3.03 10.60
CA ARG A 236 18.93 -2.68 11.22
C ARG A 236 20.06 -2.47 10.19
N SER A 237 20.22 -1.27 9.65
CA SER A 237 21.47 -0.70 9.10
C SER A 237 21.25 0.76 8.72
N PRO A 238 21.71 1.74 9.53
CA PRO A 238 21.71 3.13 9.12
C PRO A 238 22.90 3.39 8.17
N PRO A 239 22.71 3.98 6.98
CA PRO A 239 23.82 4.62 6.28
C PRO A 239 24.27 5.88 7.05
N PRO A 240 25.53 6.33 6.90
CA PRO A 240 26.12 7.41 7.71
C PRO A 240 25.53 8.81 7.48
N THR A 241 24.47 8.95 6.69
CA THR A 241 23.68 10.19 6.59
C THR A 241 22.20 9.85 6.52
N ALA A 242 21.46 10.20 7.57
CA ALA A 242 20.01 10.08 7.60
C ALA A 242 19.40 11.09 6.61
N ALA A 243 19.15 10.65 5.38
CA ALA A 243 18.37 11.41 4.42
C ALA A 243 16.90 11.42 4.89
N ARG A 244 16.32 12.62 4.97
CA ARG A 244 14.89 12.84 5.21
C ARG A 244 14.13 12.23 4.03
N SER A 245 13.56 11.04 4.17
CA SER A 245 12.93 10.34 3.07
C SER A 245 11.41 10.46 3.18
N ILE A 246 10.83 11.56 2.68
CA ILE A 246 9.45 11.48 2.16
C ILE A 246 9.64 10.73 0.85
N THR A 247 9.39 9.43 0.89
CA THR A 247 9.35 8.53 -0.26
C THR A 247 10.51 8.78 -1.22
N ALA A 248 11.58 8.00 -1.15
CA ALA A 248 12.80 8.08 -1.97
C ALA A 248 12.61 7.99 -3.52
N ALA A 249 11.43 8.34 -4.02
CA ALA A 249 11.09 8.70 -5.37
C ALA A 249 11.34 10.19 -5.69
N CYS A 250 11.14 11.15 -4.76
CA CYS A 250 11.29 12.59 -5.06
C CYS A 250 12.66 13.17 -4.64
N ARG A 251 13.20 14.06 -5.48
CA ARG A 251 14.47 14.75 -5.21
C ARG A 251 14.25 15.91 -4.24
N ILE A 252 14.85 15.86 -3.04
CA ILE A 252 14.86 17.01 -2.11
C ILE A 252 16.03 17.93 -2.46
N SER A 253 15.77 19.23 -2.53
CA SER A 253 16.72 20.23 -3.08
C SER A 253 17.80 20.70 -2.10
N ARG A 254 17.87 20.20 -0.85
CA ARG A 254 18.89 20.63 0.14
C ARG A 254 19.32 19.53 1.14
N PRO A 255 20.62 19.36 1.41
CA PRO A 255 21.08 18.61 2.58
C PRO A 255 20.84 19.43 3.86
N ILE A 256 20.24 18.81 4.89
CA ILE A 256 20.09 19.43 6.22
C ILE A 256 21.12 18.82 7.16
N ILE A 257 21.92 19.68 7.77
CA ILE A 257 22.94 19.36 8.78
C ILE A 257 22.26 18.70 9.99
N SER A 258 22.69 17.49 10.33
CA SER A 258 22.35 16.82 11.59
C SER A 258 23.10 17.49 12.75
N ARG A 259 22.38 17.96 13.78
CA ARG A 259 22.98 18.15 15.11
C ARG A 259 22.77 16.86 15.89
N SER A 260 23.87 16.15 16.10
CA SER A 260 24.00 15.12 17.15
C SER A 260 23.71 15.76 18.50
N THR A 261 22.71 15.26 19.22
CA THR A 261 22.62 15.43 20.68
C THR A 261 22.67 14.05 21.32
N THR A 262 23.89 13.58 21.55
CA THR A 262 24.20 12.60 22.57
C THR A 262 23.94 13.22 23.95
N THR A 263 22.74 13.07 24.48
CA THR A 263 22.48 13.26 25.92
C THR A 263 21.34 12.34 26.35
N PRO A 264 21.49 11.49 27.39
CA PRO A 264 20.42 10.61 27.83
C PRO A 264 19.28 11.43 28.44
N ALA A 265 18.06 11.17 28.01
CA ALA A 265 16.86 11.75 28.63
C ALA A 265 16.72 11.19 30.06
N SER A 266 17.00 12.03 31.05
CA SER A 266 16.66 11.80 32.45
C SER A 266 15.15 11.90 32.65
N ILE A 267 14.64 10.92 33.41
CA ILE A 267 13.24 10.73 33.80
C ILE A 267 12.75 11.98 34.57
N LEU A 268 11.65 12.59 34.11
CA LEU A 268 10.94 13.65 34.83
C LEU A 268 10.23 13.08 36.08
N PRO A 269 10.13 13.85 37.18
CA PRO A 269 9.65 13.35 38.47
C PRO A 269 8.12 13.29 38.55
N SER A 270 7.65 12.37 39.40
CA SER A 270 6.25 12.13 39.75
C SER A 270 5.57 13.38 40.33
N ARG A 271 4.40 13.73 39.79
CA ARG A 271 3.48 14.69 40.40
C ARG A 271 2.71 14.01 41.54
N ARG A 272 2.83 14.54 42.76
CA ARG A 272 1.94 14.21 43.89
C ARG A 272 0.54 14.81 43.68
N PRO A 273 -0.54 14.16 44.18
CA PRO A 273 -1.90 14.68 44.08
C PRO A 273 -2.16 15.79 45.11
N ILE A 274 -2.95 16.79 44.69
CA ILE A 274 -3.51 17.85 45.54
C ILE A 274 -4.75 17.28 46.22
N ALA A 275 -4.77 17.28 47.56
CA ALA A 275 -5.96 16.97 48.36
C ALA A 275 -6.77 18.25 48.65
N ALA A 276 -8.09 18.11 48.68
CA ALA A 276 -9.05 19.18 48.92
C ALA A 276 -9.28 19.46 50.42
N SER A 277 -9.44 20.77 50.72
CA SER A 277 -10.20 21.42 51.80
C SER A 277 -10.26 20.80 53.21
N THR A 278 -9.73 21.51 54.20
CA THR A 278 -10.49 22.36 55.15
C THR A 278 -9.54 23.32 55.85
#